data_AF-A0AAD9YKJ0-F1
#
_entry.id   AF-A0AAD9YKJ0-F1
#
_cell.length_a   1.000
_cell.length_b   1.000
_cell.length_c   1.000
_cell.angle_alpha   90.00
_cell.angle_beta   90.00
_cell.angle_gamma   90.00
#
_symmetry.space_group_name_H-M   'P 1'
#
loop_
_entity.id
_entity.type
_entity.pdbx_description
1 polymer ?
#
loop_
_entity_poly.entity_id
_entity_poly.type
_entity_poly.pdbx_seq_one_letter_code
_entity_poly.pdbx_strand_id
1 'polypeptide(L)'
;MSSSSSGPIGAAAPPPGETPDFANPRDIFHTLHTVYMILIQVVVVVFFAIRVYVKLSAHGRFRLEDWSCLLGWLFTVLLNGTVFFKLRHGEGYHIWEITETNFLELQKWLYISSLLYTPAAFFTKVAILLLVVRVFSVDLFVARTLHALLAFFLICYFPAQVAKTLVCIPVNAFWDPTIRSFKCINQTKLFIYDTTLGIVSDLTILLIPVILTWTLRVSLLKKVKIVGLLEAGGVAVGITVYRMYLVLQFEDTKDPTVDFVPLDWTVTGELAIGLICACFPSINYLLEQRSLLHRHVFVLLLEVDGREHAEQDVAAEHQRHEQGQAGRDAELDAEHSPETERSEPRREDYDVELAVLSRRPTHNFDAPGLSRGPEGGDEGWLGPLPTLKPLPDVGRECPSR
;
A
#
# COMPACT_ATOMS: atom_id res chain seq x y z
N MET A 1 61.30 -20.32 -26.72
CA MET A 1 60.98 -19.14 -25.90
C MET A 1 59.52 -18.79 -26.14
N SER A 2 58.62 -19.35 -25.34
CA SER A 2 57.19 -19.02 -25.39
C SER A 2 56.91 -17.93 -24.36
N SER A 3 56.64 -16.71 -24.80
CA SER A 3 56.16 -15.64 -23.94
C SER A 3 54.78 -16.02 -23.39
N SER A 4 54.74 -16.49 -22.14
CA SER A 4 53.50 -16.66 -21.40
C SER A 4 52.85 -15.28 -21.23
N SER A 5 51.85 -14.97 -22.04
CA SER A 5 51.01 -13.79 -21.88
C SER A 5 50.19 -13.94 -20.61
N SER A 6 50.76 -13.49 -19.49
CA SER A 6 50.12 -13.41 -18.17
C SER A 6 49.11 -12.24 -18.12
N GLY A 7 48.23 -12.19 -19.12
CA GLY A 7 47.07 -11.33 -19.13
C GLY A 7 45.89 -11.99 -18.37
N PRO A 8 44.86 -11.21 -18.02
CA PRO A 8 43.61 -11.77 -17.50
C PRO A 8 43.02 -12.79 -18.47
N ILE A 9 42.52 -13.90 -17.93
CA ILE A 9 41.82 -14.96 -18.67
C ILE A 9 40.31 -14.78 -18.42
N GLY A 10 39.53 -14.77 -19.50
CA GLY A 10 38.08 -14.67 -19.44
C GLY A 10 37.42 -15.95 -18.95
N ALA A 11 36.24 -15.83 -18.34
CA ALA A 11 35.49 -16.96 -17.78
C ALA A 11 34.98 -17.94 -18.85
N ALA A 12 34.89 -17.50 -20.11
CA ALA A 12 34.64 -18.36 -21.28
C ALA A 12 35.53 -17.94 -22.46
N ALA A 13 35.65 -18.83 -23.45
CA ALA A 13 36.31 -18.52 -24.71
C ALA A 13 35.44 -17.58 -25.57
N PRO A 14 36.01 -16.53 -26.20
CA PRO A 14 35.26 -15.63 -27.06
C PRO A 14 34.75 -16.31 -28.34
N PRO A 15 33.66 -15.80 -28.96
CA PRO A 15 33.23 -16.20 -30.28
C PRO A 15 34.32 -16.00 -31.35
N PRO A 16 34.31 -16.77 -32.45
CA PRO A 16 35.27 -16.58 -33.55
C PRO A 16 35.18 -15.17 -34.13
N GLY A 17 36.30 -14.43 -34.07
CA GLY A 17 36.40 -13.06 -34.57
C GLY A 17 36.27 -11.97 -33.52
N GLU A 18 35.97 -12.31 -32.26
CA GLU A 18 35.95 -11.34 -31.15
C GLU A 18 37.22 -11.41 -30.30
N THR A 19 37.66 -10.25 -29.82
CA THR A 19 38.75 -10.10 -28.85
C THR A 19 38.21 -9.51 -27.55
N PRO A 20 38.28 -10.22 -26.41
CA PRO A 20 37.83 -9.69 -25.13
C PRO A 20 38.57 -8.43 -24.70
N ASP A 21 37.83 -7.43 -24.22
CA ASP A 21 38.39 -6.27 -23.53
C ASP A 21 38.02 -6.31 -22.05
N PHE A 22 39.02 -6.57 -21.20
CA PHE A 22 38.86 -6.61 -19.73
C PHE A 22 39.00 -5.22 -19.07
N ALA A 23 39.52 -4.22 -19.80
CA ALA A 23 39.68 -2.86 -19.31
C ALA A 23 38.43 -2.02 -19.57
N ASN A 24 37.75 -2.27 -20.69
CA ASN A 24 36.50 -1.64 -21.09
C ASN A 24 35.54 -2.67 -21.72
N PRO A 25 34.90 -3.54 -20.90
CA PRO A 25 33.96 -4.54 -21.39
C PRO A 25 32.74 -3.88 -22.07
N ARG A 26 32.14 -4.57 -23.04
CA ARG A 26 31.00 -4.05 -23.81
C ARG A 26 29.72 -4.09 -22.99
N ASP A 27 29.23 -2.91 -22.62
CA ASP A 27 27.92 -2.76 -21.96
C ASP A 27 26.78 -3.16 -22.90
N ILE A 28 26.10 -4.27 -22.57
CA ILE A 28 24.87 -4.70 -23.25
C ILE A 28 23.67 -4.28 -22.41
N PHE A 29 23.67 -4.69 -21.14
CA PHE A 29 22.60 -4.39 -20.20
C PHE A 29 23.11 -3.87 -18.85
N HIS A 30 24.41 -3.73 -18.61
CA HIS A 30 24.96 -3.37 -17.30
C HIS A 30 24.46 -2.01 -16.80
N THR A 31 24.54 -0.95 -17.61
CA THR A 31 24.01 0.37 -17.22
C THR A 31 22.49 0.35 -17.08
N LEU A 32 21.77 -0.28 -18.02
CA LEU A 32 20.30 -0.31 -18.01
C LEU A 32 19.76 -1.09 -16.80
N HIS A 33 20.40 -2.22 -16.47
CA HIS A 33 20.11 -3.03 -15.29
C HIS A 33 20.34 -2.24 -14.00
N THR A 34 21.46 -1.52 -13.90
CA THR A 34 21.77 -0.65 -12.76
C THR A 34 20.68 0.42 -12.57
N VAL A 35 20.28 1.11 -13.65
CA VAL A 35 19.23 2.14 -13.60
C VAL A 35 17.87 1.54 -13.20
N TYR A 36 17.47 0.42 -13.81
CA TYR A 36 16.23 -0.27 -13.49
C TYR A 36 16.17 -0.68 -12.01
N MET A 37 17.25 -1.27 -11.48
CA MET A 37 17.35 -1.72 -10.08
C MET A 37 17.29 -0.57 -9.08
N ILE A 38 17.90 0.58 -9.39
CA ILE A 38 17.78 1.79 -8.56
C ILE A 38 16.33 2.29 -8.55
N LEU A 39 15.70 2.41 -9.72
CA LEU A 39 14.33 2.92 -9.85
C LEU A 39 13.31 2.02 -9.12
N ILE A 40 13.37 0.70 -9.32
CA ILE A 40 12.43 -0.23 -8.69
C ILE A 40 12.62 -0.28 -7.17
N GLN A 41 13.87 -0.20 -6.69
CA GLN A 41 14.19 -0.14 -5.26
C GLN A 41 13.62 1.13 -4.61
N VAL A 42 13.78 2.30 -5.25
CA VAL A 42 13.21 3.56 -4.74
C VAL A 42 11.68 3.48 -4.65
N VAL A 43 11.01 2.96 -5.69
CA VAL A 43 9.55 2.79 -5.69
C VAL A 43 9.10 1.87 -4.55
N VAL A 44 9.71 0.69 -4.41
CA VAL A 44 9.35 -0.28 -3.36
C VAL A 44 9.56 0.29 -1.95
N VAL A 45 10.65 1.03 -1.71
CA VAL A 45 10.90 1.72 -0.42
C VAL A 45 9.85 2.80 -0.14
N VAL A 46 9.51 3.63 -1.13
CA VAL A 46 8.51 4.71 -0.95
C VAL A 46 7.13 4.13 -0.62
N PHE A 47 6.65 3.13 -1.36
CA PHE A 47 5.35 2.51 -1.13
C PHE A 47 5.28 1.81 0.24
N PHE A 48 6.37 1.14 0.66
CA PHE A 48 6.44 0.52 1.98
C PHE A 48 6.52 1.56 3.12
N ALA A 49 7.29 2.65 2.95
CA ALA A 49 7.35 3.75 3.90
C ALA A 49 5.97 4.40 4.12
N ILE A 50 5.20 4.60 3.04
CA ILE A 50 3.80 5.06 3.10
C ILE A 50 2.95 4.07 3.92
N ARG A 51 3.08 2.75 3.69
CA ARG A 51 2.36 1.74 4.48
C ARG A 51 2.68 1.86 5.96
N VAL A 52 3.96 1.95 6.33
CA VAL A 52 4.42 2.03 7.72
C VAL A 52 3.91 3.30 8.37
N TYR A 53 4.04 4.46 7.72
CA TYR A 53 3.52 5.74 8.20
C TYR A 53 2.02 5.64 8.55
N VAL A 54 1.19 5.12 7.63
CA VAL A 54 -0.26 4.94 7.86
C VAL A 54 -0.55 4.03 9.04
N LYS A 55 0.21 2.94 9.19
CA LYS A 55 -0.02 1.95 10.27
C LYS A 55 0.34 2.53 11.64
N LEU A 56 1.44 3.27 11.72
CA LEU A 56 1.85 3.98 12.93
C LEU A 56 0.87 5.09 13.29
N SER A 57 0.41 5.90 12.32
CA SER A 57 -0.50 7.02 12.58
C SER A 57 -1.94 6.62 12.91
N ALA A 58 -2.47 5.55 12.30
CA ALA A 58 -3.92 5.27 12.32
C ALA A 58 -4.35 3.98 13.03
N HIS A 59 -3.45 3.00 13.24
CA HIS A 59 -3.87 1.65 13.64
C HIS A 59 -3.17 1.07 14.88
N GLY A 60 -2.06 1.64 15.35
CA GLY A 60 -1.43 1.37 16.65
C GLY A 60 -0.89 -0.04 16.92
N ARG A 61 -1.28 -1.07 16.15
CA ARG A 61 -0.86 -2.47 16.29
C ARG A 61 -0.59 -3.09 14.92
N PHE A 62 0.60 -3.67 14.75
CA PHE A 62 0.94 -4.48 13.59
C PHE A 62 0.18 -5.81 13.65
N ARG A 63 -0.44 -6.19 12.53
CA ARG A 63 -1.13 -7.48 12.37
C ARG A 63 -0.27 -8.44 11.56
N LEU A 64 -0.68 -9.71 11.47
CA LEU A 64 0.04 -10.73 10.69
C LEU A 64 0.24 -10.30 9.23
N GLU A 65 -0.76 -9.65 8.60
CA GLU A 65 -0.61 -9.15 7.22
C GLU A 65 0.50 -8.07 7.08
N ASP A 66 0.80 -7.35 8.16
CA ASP A 66 1.83 -6.30 8.17
C ASP A 66 3.22 -6.89 8.41
N TRP A 67 3.32 -7.90 9.27
CA TRP A 67 4.56 -8.67 9.47
C TRP A 67 4.97 -9.44 8.21
N SER A 68 4.03 -10.11 7.53
CA SER A 68 4.32 -10.77 6.25
C SER A 68 4.74 -9.76 5.18
N CYS A 69 4.10 -8.58 5.12
CA CYS A 69 4.48 -7.52 4.20
C CYS A 69 5.89 -6.96 4.49
N LEU A 70 6.23 -6.74 5.77
CA LEU A 70 7.57 -6.32 6.20
C LEU A 70 8.65 -7.35 5.85
N LEU A 71 8.37 -8.64 6.06
CA LEU A 71 9.31 -9.71 5.69
C LEU A 71 9.49 -9.81 4.18
N GLY A 72 8.39 -9.77 3.41
CA GLY A 72 8.45 -9.74 1.94
C GLY A 72 9.29 -8.57 1.42
N TRP A 73 9.03 -7.36 1.94
CA TRP A 73 9.82 -6.17 1.63
C TRP A 73 11.31 -6.35 1.99
N LEU A 74 11.62 -6.84 3.19
CA LEU A 74 12.99 -7.06 3.64
C LEU A 74 13.74 -8.02 2.71
N PHE A 75 13.16 -9.17 2.37
CA PHE A 75 13.78 -10.12 1.44
C PHE A 75 13.92 -9.54 0.02
N THR A 76 12.97 -8.73 -0.46
CA THR A 76 13.09 -8.03 -1.75
C THR A 76 14.23 -6.99 -1.74
N VAL A 77 14.41 -6.23 -0.66
CA VAL A 77 15.53 -5.28 -0.53
C VAL A 77 16.87 -6.01 -0.47
N LEU A 78 16.95 -7.13 0.24
CA LEU A 78 18.15 -7.97 0.28
C LEU A 78 18.48 -8.57 -1.10
N LEU A 79 17.47 -9.02 -1.84
CA LEU A 79 17.63 -9.52 -3.22
C LEU A 79 18.11 -8.42 -4.18
N ASN A 80 17.53 -7.22 -4.13
CA ASN A 80 18.03 -6.09 -4.92
C ASN A 80 19.48 -5.75 -4.52
N GLY A 81 19.83 -5.90 -3.24
CA GLY A 81 21.19 -5.81 -2.74
C GLY A 81 22.15 -6.81 -3.40
N THR A 82 21.78 -8.09 -3.54
CA THR A 82 22.64 -9.08 -4.22
C THR A 82 22.82 -8.77 -5.70
N VAL A 83 21.81 -8.21 -6.38
CA VAL A 83 21.92 -7.76 -7.77
C VAL A 83 22.98 -6.66 -7.93
N PHE A 84 23.07 -5.68 -7.02
CA PHE A 84 24.17 -4.70 -7.04
C PHE A 84 25.55 -5.34 -6.86
N PHE A 85 25.66 -6.43 -6.09
CA PHE A 85 26.90 -7.20 -6.02
C PHE A 85 27.19 -8.00 -7.29
N LYS A 86 26.18 -8.57 -7.96
CA LYS A 86 26.37 -9.25 -9.26
C LYS A 86 26.82 -8.27 -10.35
N LEU A 87 26.18 -7.10 -10.45
CA LEU A 87 26.60 -5.99 -11.30
C LEU A 87 28.08 -5.65 -11.08
N ARG A 88 28.52 -5.46 -9.83
CA ARG A 88 29.93 -5.18 -9.50
C ARG A 88 30.92 -6.24 -10.02
N HIS A 89 30.50 -7.50 -10.19
CA HIS A 89 31.32 -8.59 -10.73
C HIS A 89 31.09 -8.86 -12.23
N GLY A 90 30.39 -7.96 -12.92
CA GLY A 90 30.31 -7.92 -14.39
C GLY A 90 28.99 -8.41 -14.99
N GLU A 91 27.94 -8.64 -14.20
CA GLU A 91 26.62 -8.96 -14.75
C GLU A 91 26.14 -7.86 -15.72
N GLY A 92 25.60 -8.24 -16.88
CA GLY A 92 25.26 -7.36 -17.99
C GLY A 92 26.38 -7.11 -19.02
N TYR A 93 27.58 -7.66 -18.80
CA TYR A 93 28.65 -7.81 -19.79
C TYR A 93 28.74 -9.25 -20.30
N HIS A 94 29.37 -9.45 -21.47
CA HIS A 94 29.65 -10.76 -22.05
C HIS A 94 30.55 -11.62 -21.14
N ILE A 95 30.23 -12.91 -20.97
CA ILE A 95 30.99 -13.83 -20.11
C ILE A 95 32.49 -13.94 -20.46
N TRP A 96 32.87 -13.78 -21.73
CA TRP A 96 34.28 -13.82 -22.16
C TRP A 96 35.07 -12.55 -21.83
N GLU A 97 34.39 -11.43 -21.51
CA GLU A 97 34.99 -10.15 -21.10
C GLU A 97 35.08 -10.01 -19.57
N ILE A 98 34.58 -11.00 -18.83
CA ILE A 98 34.63 -11.08 -17.37
C ILE A 98 35.73 -12.07 -16.98
N THR A 99 36.61 -11.69 -16.06
CA THR A 99 37.65 -12.58 -15.52
C THR A 99 37.04 -13.74 -14.72
N GLU A 100 37.64 -14.93 -14.79
CA GLU A 100 37.20 -16.14 -14.05
C GLU A 100 36.88 -15.89 -12.56
N THR A 101 37.71 -15.11 -11.86
CA THR A 101 37.52 -14.75 -10.45
C THR A 101 36.24 -13.95 -10.19
N ASN A 102 35.96 -12.96 -11.04
CA ASN A 102 34.72 -12.16 -10.97
C ASN A 102 33.50 -13.02 -11.31
N PHE A 103 33.59 -13.89 -12.32
CA PHE A 103 32.50 -14.81 -12.65
C PHE A 103 32.18 -15.78 -11.50
N LEU A 104 33.19 -16.29 -10.79
CA LEU A 104 32.99 -17.14 -9.61
C LEU A 104 32.29 -16.39 -8.47
N GLU A 105 32.63 -15.12 -8.21
CA GLU A 105 31.88 -14.29 -7.25
C GLU A 105 30.45 -14.00 -7.72
N LEU A 106 30.25 -13.70 -9.01
CA LEU A 106 28.93 -13.51 -9.62
C LEU A 106 28.04 -14.76 -9.42
N GLN A 107 28.58 -15.97 -9.60
CA GLN A 107 27.87 -17.23 -9.34
C GLN A 107 27.47 -17.40 -7.87
N LYS A 108 28.32 -17.01 -6.91
CA LYS A 108 27.95 -17.01 -5.49
C LYS A 108 26.79 -16.05 -5.20
N TRP A 109 26.81 -14.85 -5.79
CA TRP A 109 25.73 -13.87 -5.61
C TRP A 109 24.43 -14.28 -6.33
N LEU A 110 24.50 -14.95 -7.48
CA LEU A 110 23.35 -15.61 -8.11
C LEU A 110 22.72 -16.67 -7.20
N TYR A 111 23.54 -17.55 -6.61
CA TYR A 111 23.07 -18.55 -5.65
C TYR A 111 22.34 -17.90 -4.47
N ILE A 112 22.95 -16.90 -3.82
CA ILE A 112 22.32 -16.16 -2.70
C ILE A 112 21.02 -15.47 -3.15
N SER A 113 20.99 -14.85 -4.34
CA SER A 113 19.78 -14.23 -4.90
C SER A 113 18.63 -15.24 -5.03
N SER A 114 18.92 -16.45 -5.54
CA SER A 114 17.92 -17.53 -5.68
C SER A 114 17.32 -17.97 -4.35
N LEU A 115 18.11 -17.93 -3.27
CA LEU A 115 17.66 -18.25 -1.90
C LEU A 115 16.83 -17.13 -1.28
N LEU A 116 17.04 -15.86 -1.66
CA LEU A 116 16.28 -14.71 -1.17
C LEU A 116 14.96 -14.53 -1.93
N TYR A 117 14.91 -14.95 -3.20
CA TYR A 117 13.70 -14.84 -4.02
C TYR A 117 12.51 -15.63 -3.46
N THR A 118 12.70 -16.92 -3.15
CA THR A 118 11.61 -17.79 -2.68
C THR A 118 10.90 -17.25 -1.43
N PRO A 119 11.59 -16.83 -0.34
CA PRO A 119 10.94 -16.20 0.79
C PRO A 119 10.35 -14.82 0.47
N ALA A 120 10.99 -14.00 -0.39
CA ALA A 120 10.40 -12.72 -0.82
C ALA A 120 9.04 -12.94 -1.51
N ALA A 121 8.99 -13.87 -2.46
CA ALA A 121 7.78 -14.24 -3.20
C ALA A 121 6.72 -14.82 -2.27
N PHE A 122 7.10 -15.77 -1.41
CA PHE A 122 6.20 -16.37 -0.42
C PHE A 122 5.59 -15.32 0.51
N PHE A 123 6.40 -14.52 1.22
CA PHE A 123 5.89 -13.55 2.19
C PHE A 123 5.05 -12.44 1.55
N THR A 124 5.39 -12.01 0.32
CA THR A 124 4.58 -11.07 -0.46
C THR A 124 3.21 -11.66 -0.81
N LYS A 125 3.18 -12.91 -1.32
CA LYS A 125 1.94 -13.64 -1.63
C LYS A 125 1.08 -13.89 -0.39
N VAL A 126 1.70 -14.23 0.75
CA VAL A 126 1.03 -14.36 2.06
C VAL A 126 0.43 -13.02 2.52
N ALA A 127 1.15 -11.90 2.36
CA ALA A 127 0.63 -10.59 2.72
C ALA A 127 -0.62 -10.21 1.91
N ILE A 128 -0.61 -10.44 0.59
CA ILE A 128 -1.77 -10.21 -0.27
C ILE A 128 -2.93 -11.13 0.13
N LEU A 129 -2.67 -12.42 0.34
CA LEU A 129 -3.69 -13.39 0.74
C LEU A 129 -4.35 -13.02 2.09
N LEU A 130 -3.57 -12.60 3.09
CA LEU A 130 -4.08 -12.15 4.38
C LEU A 130 -4.88 -10.83 4.29
N LEU A 131 -4.55 -9.94 3.34
CA LEU A 131 -5.36 -8.76 3.05
C LEU A 131 -6.71 -9.16 2.43
N VAL A 132 -6.73 -10.13 1.52
CA VAL A 132 -7.97 -10.71 0.96
C VAL A 132 -8.80 -11.36 2.08
N VAL A 133 -8.20 -12.17 2.96
CA VAL A 133 -8.87 -12.71 4.16
C VAL A 133 -9.55 -11.59 4.95
N ARG A 134 -8.84 -10.50 5.24
CA ARG A 134 -9.37 -9.36 6.02
C ARG A 134 -10.54 -8.65 5.34
N VAL A 135 -10.57 -8.59 4.00
CA VAL A 135 -11.69 -7.97 3.24
C VAL A 135 -12.95 -8.86 3.27
N PHE A 136 -12.78 -10.18 3.28
CA PHE A 136 -13.86 -11.16 3.19
C PHE A 136 -14.13 -11.94 4.49
N SER A 137 -13.53 -11.57 5.63
CA SER A 137 -13.63 -12.28 6.93
C SER A 137 -15.03 -12.25 7.58
N VAL A 138 -16.05 -11.77 6.86
CA VAL A 138 -17.46 -11.84 7.25
C VAL A 138 -17.97 -13.28 7.14
N ASP A 139 -17.37 -14.09 6.26
CA ASP A 139 -17.72 -15.49 6.05
C ASP A 139 -16.65 -16.43 6.64
N LEU A 140 -17.06 -17.28 7.58
CA LEU A 140 -16.17 -18.24 8.27
C LEU A 140 -15.69 -19.38 7.37
N PHE A 141 -16.48 -19.78 6.36
CA PHE A 141 -16.08 -20.79 5.38
C PHE A 141 -14.99 -20.22 4.47
N VAL A 142 -15.18 -18.99 3.97
CA VAL A 142 -14.16 -18.29 3.18
C VAL A 142 -12.87 -18.10 3.98
N ALA A 143 -12.97 -17.64 5.24
CA ALA A 143 -11.82 -17.50 6.11
C ALA A 143 -11.07 -18.84 6.30
N ARG A 144 -11.77 -19.95 6.53
CA ARG A 144 -11.16 -21.28 6.70
C ARG A 144 -10.45 -21.75 5.43
N THR A 145 -11.08 -21.60 4.27
CA THR A 145 -10.50 -21.99 2.97
C THR A 145 -9.21 -21.22 2.68
N LEU A 146 -9.15 -19.94 3.01
CA LEU A 146 -7.95 -19.11 2.80
C LEU A 146 -6.81 -19.46 3.77
N HIS A 147 -7.11 -19.87 5.01
CA HIS A 147 -6.09 -20.43 5.92
C HIS A 147 -5.56 -21.80 5.45
N ALA A 148 -6.43 -22.64 4.87
CA ALA A 148 -6.00 -23.88 4.24
C ALA A 148 -5.10 -23.63 3.01
N LEU A 149 -5.40 -22.62 2.20
CA LEU A 149 -4.54 -22.21 1.08
C LEU A 149 -3.18 -21.67 1.55
N LEU A 150 -3.14 -20.92 2.65
CA LEU A 150 -1.89 -20.46 3.25
C LEU A 150 -0.99 -21.64 3.65
N ALA A 151 -1.57 -22.67 4.27
CA ALA A 151 -0.84 -23.90 4.60
C ALA A 151 -0.38 -24.67 3.33
N PHE A 152 -1.21 -24.72 2.29
CA PHE A 152 -0.84 -25.30 0.99
C PHE A 152 0.35 -24.58 0.34
N PHE A 153 0.33 -23.24 0.31
CA PHE A 153 1.48 -22.46 -0.19
C PHE A 153 2.75 -22.75 0.61
N LEU A 154 2.68 -22.85 1.94
CA LEU A 154 3.85 -23.23 2.75
C LEU A 154 4.38 -24.62 2.36
N ILE A 155 3.49 -25.60 2.15
CA ILE A 155 3.85 -26.97 1.73
C ILE A 155 4.48 -27.00 0.33
N CYS A 156 4.12 -26.09 -0.58
CA CYS A 156 4.74 -26.01 -1.91
C CYS A 156 6.06 -25.21 -1.93
N TYR A 157 6.11 -24.06 -1.26
CA TYR A 157 7.29 -23.17 -1.26
C TYR A 157 8.45 -23.70 -0.39
N PHE A 158 8.16 -24.42 0.70
CA PHE A 158 9.21 -24.94 1.59
C PHE A 158 10.12 -25.98 0.91
N PRO A 159 9.62 -27.03 0.23
CA PRO A 159 10.46 -27.95 -0.54
C PRO A 159 11.23 -27.27 -1.67
N ALA A 160 10.63 -26.26 -2.33
CA ALA A 160 11.32 -25.45 -3.34
C ALA A 160 12.57 -24.77 -2.78
N GLN A 161 12.46 -24.18 -1.59
CA GLN A 161 13.58 -23.53 -0.91
C GLN A 161 14.64 -24.53 -0.45
N VAL A 162 14.24 -25.71 0.05
CA VAL A 162 15.18 -26.78 0.41
C VAL A 162 15.94 -27.30 -0.82
N ALA A 163 15.25 -27.48 -1.95
CA ALA A 163 15.87 -27.89 -3.21
C ALA A 163 16.86 -26.84 -3.75
N LYS A 164 16.57 -25.54 -3.61
CA LYS A 164 17.53 -24.46 -3.93
C LYS A 164 18.73 -24.45 -2.97
N THR A 165 18.49 -24.61 -1.68
CA THR A 165 19.56 -24.68 -0.66
C THR A 165 20.51 -25.86 -0.89
N LEU A 166 19.95 -26.99 -1.34
CA LEU A 166 20.69 -28.22 -1.64
C LEU A 166 20.81 -28.46 -3.16
N VAL A 167 20.92 -27.39 -3.96
CA VAL A 167 21.03 -27.46 -5.42
C VAL A 167 22.22 -28.31 -5.86
N CYS A 168 23.30 -28.31 -5.08
CA CYS A 168 24.46 -29.18 -5.26
C CYS A 168 24.88 -29.77 -3.90
N ILE A 169 25.38 -31.01 -3.93
CA ILE A 169 26.03 -31.67 -2.79
C ILE A 169 27.45 -32.05 -3.23
N PRO A 170 28.51 -31.45 -2.65
CA PRO A 170 28.47 -30.31 -1.72
C PRO A 170 28.06 -28.99 -2.41
N VAL A 171 27.57 -28.01 -1.64
CA VAL A 171 26.98 -26.76 -2.19
C VAL A 171 28.00 -25.93 -2.97
N ASN A 172 29.28 -25.93 -2.56
CA ASN A 172 30.33 -25.20 -3.25
C ASN A 172 30.62 -25.70 -4.67
N ALA A 173 30.21 -26.92 -5.03
CA ALA A 173 30.27 -27.42 -6.41
C ALA A 173 29.33 -26.68 -7.38
N PHE A 174 28.47 -25.77 -6.90
CA PHE A 174 27.68 -24.87 -7.75
C PHE A 174 28.57 -23.85 -8.48
N TRP A 175 29.61 -23.32 -7.84
CA TRP A 175 30.47 -22.25 -8.37
C TRP A 175 31.96 -22.66 -8.50
N ASP A 176 32.36 -23.80 -7.96
CA ASP A 176 33.73 -24.32 -8.03
C ASP A 176 33.80 -25.55 -8.96
N PRO A 177 34.29 -25.40 -10.21
CA PRO A 177 34.37 -26.50 -11.18
C PRO A 177 35.51 -27.50 -10.87
N THR A 178 36.37 -27.23 -9.88
CA THR A 178 37.48 -28.13 -9.55
C THR A 178 37.03 -29.38 -8.78
N ILE A 179 35.83 -29.33 -8.19
CA ILE A 179 35.25 -30.39 -7.37
C ILE A 179 34.76 -31.53 -8.26
N ARG A 180 35.48 -32.66 -8.25
CA ARG A 180 35.18 -33.81 -9.13
C ARG A 180 34.05 -34.72 -8.66
N SER A 181 33.74 -34.73 -7.36
CA SER A 181 32.71 -35.57 -6.77
C SER A 181 31.55 -34.70 -6.29
N PHE A 182 30.61 -34.44 -7.19
CA PHE A 182 29.44 -33.62 -6.92
C PHE A 182 28.17 -34.28 -7.46
N LYS A 183 27.03 -33.91 -6.87
CA LYS A 183 25.69 -34.21 -7.41
C LYS A 183 24.86 -32.94 -7.35
N CYS A 184 24.51 -32.41 -8.52
CA CYS A 184 23.64 -31.23 -8.64
C CYS A 184 22.27 -31.59 -9.20
N ILE A 185 21.26 -30.83 -8.78
CA ILE A 185 19.93 -30.76 -9.39
C ILE A 185 20.07 -29.98 -10.70
N ASN A 186 19.33 -30.39 -11.74
CA ASN A 186 19.28 -29.62 -13.00
C ASN A 186 18.61 -28.25 -12.73
N GLN A 187 19.36 -27.18 -12.97
CA GLN A 187 18.97 -25.81 -12.64
C GLN A 187 17.75 -25.35 -13.45
N THR A 188 17.70 -25.64 -14.76
CA THR A 188 16.57 -25.29 -15.63
C THR A 188 15.26 -25.90 -15.13
N LYS A 189 15.27 -27.19 -14.76
CA LYS A 189 14.10 -27.86 -14.18
C LYS A 189 13.66 -27.24 -12.85
N LEU A 190 14.61 -26.75 -12.04
CA LEU A 190 14.33 -26.05 -10.79
C LEU A 190 13.71 -24.67 -11.07
N PHE A 191 14.21 -23.91 -12.05
CA PHE A 191 13.62 -22.63 -12.49
C PHE A 191 12.24 -22.78 -13.13
N ILE A 192 12.00 -23.82 -13.93
CA ILE A 192 10.69 -24.16 -14.49
C ILE A 192 9.70 -24.50 -13.36
N TYR A 193 10.11 -25.33 -12.39
CA TYR A 193 9.26 -25.65 -11.23
C TYR A 193 8.90 -24.39 -10.42
N ASP A 194 9.90 -23.57 -10.10
CA ASP A 194 9.76 -22.35 -9.31
C ASP A 194 8.90 -21.28 -10.01
N THR A 195 9.07 -21.12 -11.32
CA THR A 195 8.25 -20.21 -12.12
C THR A 195 6.83 -20.74 -12.30
N THR A 196 6.63 -22.05 -12.46
CA THR A 196 5.29 -22.68 -12.47
C THR A 196 4.57 -22.46 -11.15
N LEU A 197 5.26 -22.64 -10.02
CA LEU A 197 4.73 -22.39 -8.69
C LEU A 197 4.34 -20.92 -8.50
N GLY A 198 5.14 -19.98 -9.02
CA GLY A 198 4.79 -18.57 -9.14
C GLY A 198 3.46 -18.37 -9.89
N ILE A 199 3.36 -18.83 -11.14
CA ILE A 199 2.17 -18.64 -11.99
C ILE A 199 0.91 -19.20 -11.32
N VAL A 200 0.98 -20.43 -10.77
CA VAL A 200 -0.16 -21.09 -10.13
C VAL A 200 -0.61 -20.33 -8.88
N SER A 201 0.33 -19.86 -8.06
CA SER A 201 -0.02 -19.12 -6.83
C SER A 201 -0.54 -17.71 -7.12
N ASP A 202 0.03 -17.00 -8.10
CA ASP A 202 -0.47 -15.69 -8.57
C ASP A 202 -1.90 -15.81 -9.11
N LEU A 203 -2.15 -16.78 -10.01
CA LEU A 203 -3.49 -17.06 -10.53
C LEU A 203 -4.48 -17.44 -9.42
N THR A 204 -4.05 -18.22 -8.43
CA THR A 204 -4.92 -18.61 -7.32
C THR A 204 -5.32 -17.39 -6.47
N ILE A 205 -4.36 -16.51 -6.13
CA ILE A 205 -4.63 -15.27 -5.39
C ILE A 205 -5.56 -14.34 -6.20
N LEU A 206 -5.37 -14.27 -7.52
CA LEU A 206 -6.17 -13.46 -8.43
C LEU A 206 -7.62 -13.95 -8.57
N LEU A 207 -7.82 -15.27 -8.64
CA LEU A 207 -9.16 -15.86 -8.84
C LEU A 207 -10.05 -15.79 -7.59
N ILE A 208 -9.46 -15.84 -6.38
CA ILE A 208 -10.21 -15.75 -5.11
C ILE A 208 -11.18 -14.55 -5.07
N PRO A 209 -10.73 -13.28 -5.20
CA PRO A 209 -11.63 -12.13 -5.11
C PRO A 209 -12.66 -12.09 -6.26
N VAL A 210 -12.36 -12.65 -7.44
CA VAL A 210 -13.32 -12.77 -8.55
C VAL A 210 -14.46 -13.70 -8.16
N ILE A 211 -14.15 -14.91 -7.68
CA ILE A 211 -15.16 -15.89 -7.24
C ILE A 211 -16.00 -15.36 -6.06
N LEU A 212 -15.36 -14.68 -5.10
CA LEU A 212 -16.05 -14.11 -3.94
C LEU A 212 -16.92 -12.90 -4.29
N THR A 213 -16.59 -12.11 -5.32
CA THR A 213 -17.44 -10.99 -5.76
C THR A 213 -18.62 -11.40 -6.63
N TRP A 214 -18.53 -12.55 -7.31
CA TRP A 214 -19.66 -13.12 -8.04
C TRP A 214 -20.72 -13.70 -7.10
N THR A 215 -20.30 -14.26 -5.97
CA THR A 215 -21.21 -14.86 -4.97
C THR A 215 -21.76 -13.85 -3.95
N LEU A 216 -21.00 -12.81 -3.61
CA LEU A 216 -21.37 -11.86 -2.55
C LEU A 216 -21.76 -10.47 -3.09
N ARG A 217 -22.94 -9.96 -2.70
CA ARG A 217 -23.44 -8.61 -3.05
C ARG A 217 -22.61 -7.50 -2.37
N VAL A 218 -21.43 -7.20 -2.92
CA VAL A 218 -20.50 -6.18 -2.42
C VAL A 218 -20.87 -4.75 -2.86
N SER A 219 -20.62 -3.77 -2.00
CA SER A 219 -20.80 -2.34 -2.28
C SER A 219 -19.81 -1.80 -3.31
N LEU A 220 -20.17 -0.72 -4.01
CA LEU A 220 -19.37 -0.13 -5.09
C LEU A 220 -17.92 0.20 -4.68
N LEU A 221 -17.72 0.78 -3.48
CA LEU A 221 -16.37 1.08 -2.97
C LEU A 221 -15.51 -0.19 -2.78
N LYS A 222 -16.12 -1.31 -2.39
CA LYS A 222 -15.43 -2.61 -2.32
C LYS A 222 -15.12 -3.15 -3.71
N LYS A 223 -16.03 -2.99 -4.69
CA LYS A 223 -15.77 -3.38 -6.09
C LYS A 223 -14.57 -2.65 -6.68
N VAL A 224 -14.46 -1.33 -6.52
CA VAL A 224 -13.32 -0.55 -7.04
C VAL A 224 -11.99 -1.03 -6.45
N LYS A 225 -11.93 -1.25 -5.13
CA LYS A 225 -10.74 -1.81 -4.46
C LYS A 225 -10.35 -3.21 -4.96
N ILE A 226 -11.32 -4.01 -5.42
CA ILE A 226 -11.10 -5.35 -5.95
C ILE A 226 -10.66 -5.32 -7.41
N VAL A 227 -11.19 -4.40 -8.23
CA VAL A 227 -10.74 -4.20 -9.62
C VAL A 227 -9.26 -3.79 -9.66
N GLY A 228 -8.84 -2.83 -8.82
CA GLY A 228 -7.41 -2.44 -8.75
C GLY A 228 -6.49 -3.58 -8.28
N LEU A 229 -6.96 -4.47 -7.41
CA LEU A 229 -6.22 -5.67 -7.00
C LEU A 229 -6.10 -6.70 -8.14
N LEU A 230 -7.17 -6.85 -8.92
CA LEU A 230 -7.27 -7.76 -10.06
C LEU A 230 -6.35 -7.32 -11.22
N GLU A 231 -6.32 -6.02 -11.52
CA GLU A 231 -5.45 -5.44 -12.54
C GLU A 231 -3.97 -5.61 -12.18
N ALA A 232 -3.57 -5.24 -10.96
CA ALA A 232 -2.19 -5.41 -10.49
C ALA A 232 -1.75 -6.89 -10.45
N GLY A 233 -2.64 -7.78 -10.01
CA GLY A 233 -2.40 -9.23 -10.05
C GLY A 233 -2.25 -9.76 -11.48
N GLY A 234 -3.04 -9.26 -12.44
CA GLY A 234 -2.95 -9.65 -13.84
C GLY A 234 -1.61 -9.29 -14.49
N VAL A 235 -1.08 -8.10 -14.18
CA VAL A 235 0.26 -7.69 -14.64
C VAL A 235 1.35 -8.57 -14.03
N ALA A 236 1.25 -8.91 -12.74
CA ALA A 236 2.19 -9.81 -12.08
C ALA A 236 2.20 -11.19 -12.76
N VAL A 237 1.03 -11.81 -12.99
CA VAL A 237 0.93 -13.09 -13.75
C VAL A 237 1.57 -12.97 -15.13
N GLY A 238 1.34 -11.87 -15.86
CA GLY A 238 1.94 -11.65 -17.18
C GLY A 238 3.48 -11.62 -17.15
N ILE A 239 4.07 -10.97 -16.15
CA ILE A 239 5.53 -10.95 -15.93
C ILE A 239 6.04 -12.35 -15.56
N THR A 240 5.35 -13.07 -14.68
CA THR A 240 5.70 -14.44 -14.29
C THR A 240 5.64 -15.42 -15.48
N VAL A 241 4.67 -15.24 -16.40
CA VAL A 241 4.57 -16.01 -17.66
C VAL A 241 5.68 -15.62 -18.64
N TYR A 242 6.03 -14.34 -18.76
CA TYR A 242 7.17 -13.90 -19.58
C TYR A 242 8.49 -14.46 -19.04
N ARG A 243 8.67 -14.54 -17.71
CA ARG A 243 9.81 -15.23 -17.09
C ARG A 243 9.88 -16.69 -17.50
N MET A 244 8.76 -17.41 -17.57
CA MET A 244 8.75 -18.80 -18.04
C MET A 244 9.27 -18.91 -19.47
N TYR A 245 8.84 -18.00 -20.35
CA TYR A 245 9.36 -17.94 -21.72
C TYR A 245 10.88 -17.71 -21.76
N LEU A 246 11.39 -16.77 -20.96
CA LEU A 246 12.84 -16.51 -20.85
C LEU A 246 13.62 -17.74 -20.35
N VAL A 247 13.14 -18.41 -19.29
CA VAL A 247 13.77 -19.63 -18.75
C VAL A 247 13.88 -20.74 -19.81
N LEU A 248 12.90 -20.86 -20.71
CA LEU A 248 12.91 -21.82 -21.81
C LEU A 248 13.80 -21.39 -22.99
N GLN A 249 13.98 -20.09 -23.24
CA GLN A 249 14.92 -19.60 -24.26
C GLN A 249 16.38 -19.76 -23.83
N PHE A 250 16.66 -19.61 -22.53
CA PHE A 250 18.03 -19.61 -22.00
C PHE A 250 18.54 -20.98 -21.52
N GLU A 251 17.82 -22.09 -21.80
CA GLU A 251 18.22 -23.45 -21.38
C GLU A 251 19.61 -23.85 -21.93
N ASP A 252 19.92 -23.47 -23.17
CA ASP A 252 21.18 -23.76 -23.87
C ASP A 252 22.05 -22.49 -24.09
N THR A 253 21.93 -21.47 -23.23
CA THR A 253 22.69 -20.22 -23.43
C THR A 253 24.21 -20.40 -23.31
N LYS A 254 24.94 -19.62 -24.12
CA LYS A 254 26.40 -19.51 -24.08
C LYS A 254 26.88 -18.27 -23.33
N ASP A 255 25.99 -17.37 -22.94
CA ASP A 255 26.32 -16.09 -22.31
C ASP A 255 25.39 -15.77 -21.11
N PRO A 256 25.47 -16.57 -20.04
CA PRO A 256 24.56 -16.45 -18.91
C PRO A 256 24.63 -15.09 -18.19
N THR A 257 25.78 -14.40 -18.22
CA THR A 257 25.95 -13.11 -17.51
C THR A 257 25.13 -11.97 -18.13
N VAL A 258 24.69 -12.14 -19.38
CA VAL A 258 23.79 -11.23 -20.09
C VAL A 258 22.34 -11.69 -19.94
N ASP A 259 22.09 -12.99 -20.13
CA ASP A 259 20.74 -13.57 -20.14
C ASP A 259 20.06 -13.64 -18.75
N PHE A 260 20.83 -13.65 -17.66
CA PHE A 260 20.26 -13.51 -16.31
C PHE A 260 19.66 -12.12 -16.05
N VAL A 261 20.04 -11.08 -16.79
CA VAL A 261 19.58 -9.71 -16.55
C VAL A 261 18.07 -9.53 -16.82
N PRO A 262 17.52 -9.97 -17.97
CA PRO A 262 16.06 -10.01 -18.16
C PRO A 262 15.32 -10.84 -17.09
N LEU A 263 15.92 -11.93 -16.60
CA LEU A 263 15.33 -12.74 -15.53
C LEU A 263 15.24 -11.95 -14.22
N ASP A 264 16.29 -11.23 -13.82
CA ASP A 264 16.25 -10.35 -12.64
C ASP A 264 15.17 -9.26 -12.74
N TRP A 265 14.98 -8.66 -13.93
CA TRP A 265 13.93 -7.65 -14.13
C TRP A 265 12.54 -8.23 -13.90
N THR A 266 12.27 -9.45 -14.41
CA THR A 266 10.97 -10.12 -14.17
C THR A 266 10.77 -10.52 -12.71
N VAL A 267 11.82 -11.02 -12.04
CA VAL A 267 11.79 -11.38 -10.62
C VAL A 267 11.49 -10.16 -9.74
N THR A 268 12.23 -9.08 -9.93
CA THR A 268 12.06 -7.85 -9.14
C THR A 268 10.78 -7.10 -9.49
N GLY A 269 10.33 -7.15 -10.75
CA GLY A 269 9.05 -6.61 -11.19
C GLY A 269 7.85 -7.32 -10.54
N GLU A 270 7.84 -8.65 -10.51
CA GLU A 270 6.81 -9.44 -9.81
C GLU A 270 6.73 -9.06 -8.32
N LEU A 271 7.87 -9.05 -7.62
CA LEU A 271 7.96 -8.72 -6.20
C LEU A 271 7.52 -7.27 -5.92
N ALA A 272 7.96 -6.32 -6.74
CA ALA A 272 7.61 -4.92 -6.59
C ALA A 272 6.11 -4.68 -6.77
N ILE A 273 5.50 -5.24 -7.82
CA ILE A 273 4.05 -5.14 -8.05
C ILE A 273 3.26 -5.80 -6.92
N GLY A 274 3.72 -6.98 -6.45
CA GLY A 274 3.11 -7.64 -5.29
C GLY A 274 3.15 -6.79 -4.01
N LEU A 275 4.28 -6.13 -3.72
CA LEU A 275 4.42 -5.25 -2.55
C LEU A 275 3.61 -3.96 -2.70
N ILE A 276 3.59 -3.34 -3.89
CA ILE A 276 2.74 -2.17 -4.20
C ILE A 276 1.26 -2.53 -4.00
N CYS A 277 0.83 -3.67 -4.54
CA CYS A 277 -0.51 -4.24 -4.39
C CYS A 277 -0.87 -4.47 -2.92
N ALA A 278 0.04 -5.06 -2.14
CA ALA A 278 -0.14 -5.21 -0.69
C ALA A 278 -0.26 -3.85 0.04
N CYS A 279 0.44 -2.80 -0.41
CA CYS A 279 0.38 -1.45 0.16
C CYS A 279 -0.88 -0.64 -0.21
N PHE A 280 -1.60 -1.05 -1.27
CA PHE A 280 -2.77 -0.33 -1.80
C PHE A 280 -3.86 0.02 -0.75
N PRO A 281 -4.20 -0.82 0.25
CA PRO A 281 -5.18 -0.46 1.28
C PRO A 281 -4.75 0.73 2.16
N SER A 282 -3.46 0.86 2.47
CA SER A 282 -2.93 2.00 3.23
C SER A 282 -2.94 3.30 2.41
N ILE A 283 -2.66 3.20 1.11
CA ILE A 283 -2.72 4.34 0.19
C ILE A 283 -4.16 4.85 0.06
N ASN A 284 -5.12 3.95 -0.16
CA ASN A 284 -6.54 4.32 -0.20
C ASN A 284 -7.00 5.00 1.09
N TYR A 285 -6.55 4.54 2.27
CA TYR A 285 -6.87 5.19 3.54
C TYR A 285 -6.35 6.64 3.60
N LEU A 286 -5.13 6.92 3.11
CA LEU A 286 -4.62 8.30 3.03
C LEU A 286 -5.40 9.16 2.05
N LEU A 287 -5.78 8.61 0.89
CA LEU A 287 -6.57 9.34 -0.11
C LEU A 287 -7.98 9.67 0.42
N GLU A 288 -8.63 8.69 1.05
CA GLU A 288 -9.91 8.87 1.76
C GLU A 288 -9.77 9.94 2.87
N GLN A 289 -8.76 9.86 3.75
CA GLN A 289 -8.55 10.88 4.78
C GLN A 289 -8.20 12.27 4.21
N ARG A 290 -7.35 12.37 3.18
CA ARG A 290 -7.03 13.64 2.50
C ARG A 290 -8.28 14.29 1.89
N SER A 291 -9.13 13.50 1.22
CA SER A 291 -10.38 14.00 0.64
C SER A 291 -11.39 14.44 1.69
N LEU A 292 -11.51 13.72 2.81
CA LEU A 292 -12.36 14.12 3.94
C LEU A 292 -11.83 15.36 4.65
N LEU A 293 -10.51 15.48 4.84
CA LEU A 293 -9.88 16.67 5.41
C LEU A 293 -10.07 17.88 4.49
N HIS A 294 -9.84 17.73 3.18
CA HIS A 294 -10.07 18.79 2.20
C HIS A 294 -11.55 19.21 2.17
N ARG A 295 -12.48 18.26 2.30
CA ARG A 295 -13.92 18.54 2.35
C ARG A 295 -14.33 19.26 3.64
N HIS A 296 -13.78 18.91 4.80
CA HIS A 296 -14.00 19.65 6.05
C HIS A 296 -13.38 21.05 6.01
N VAL A 297 -12.15 21.20 5.52
CA VAL A 297 -11.50 22.52 5.35
C VAL A 297 -12.29 23.39 4.39
N PHE A 298 -12.80 22.84 3.27
CA PHE A 298 -13.65 23.57 2.34
C PHE A 298 -14.98 24.01 2.96
N VAL A 299 -15.63 23.17 3.77
CA VAL A 299 -16.86 23.55 4.50
C VAL A 299 -16.58 24.64 5.55
N LEU A 300 -15.49 24.51 6.33
CA LEU A 300 -15.10 25.53 7.29
C LEU A 300 -14.76 26.87 6.63
N LEU A 301 -14.13 26.87 5.45
CA LEU A 301 -13.88 28.08 4.68
C LEU A 301 -15.19 28.74 4.21
N LEU A 302 -16.18 27.96 3.78
CA LEU A 302 -17.51 28.48 3.42
C LEU A 302 -18.29 29.02 4.65
N GLU A 303 -18.14 28.40 5.83
CA GLU A 303 -18.74 28.90 7.08
C GLU A 303 -18.09 30.19 7.57
N VAL A 304 -16.78 30.39 7.33
CA VAL A 304 -16.07 31.64 7.64
C VAL A 304 -16.47 32.74 6.65
N ASP A 305 -16.42 32.47 5.34
CA ASP A 305 -16.77 33.41 4.26
C ASP A 305 -18.23 33.91 4.40
N GLY A 306 -19.18 33.00 4.65
CA GLY A 306 -20.57 33.35 4.92
C GLY A 306 -20.79 34.17 6.20
N ARG A 307 -19.88 34.08 7.18
CA ARG A 307 -19.95 34.85 8.42
C ARG A 307 -19.37 36.25 8.26
N GLU A 308 -18.28 36.41 7.49
CA GLU A 308 -17.72 37.72 7.16
C GLU A 308 -18.71 38.56 6.33
N HIS A 309 -19.41 37.95 5.37
CA HIS A 309 -20.47 38.64 4.63
C HIS A 309 -21.66 39.06 5.52
N ALA A 310 -22.10 38.21 6.45
CA ALA A 310 -23.17 38.57 7.38
C ALA A 310 -22.79 39.74 8.32
N GLU A 311 -21.54 39.82 8.77
CA GLU A 311 -21.05 40.98 9.55
C GLU A 311 -20.97 42.26 8.71
N GLN A 312 -20.61 42.16 7.43
CA GLN A 312 -20.60 43.31 6.50
C GLN A 312 -22.01 43.85 6.21
N ASP A 313 -22.99 42.97 6.00
CA ASP A 313 -24.38 43.38 5.77
C ASP A 313 -24.97 44.11 6.99
N VAL A 314 -24.73 43.59 8.20
CA VAL A 314 -25.17 44.23 9.45
C VAL A 314 -24.49 45.60 9.65
N ALA A 315 -23.19 45.71 9.35
CA ALA A 315 -22.48 46.99 9.42
C ALA A 315 -23.02 48.03 8.41
N ALA A 316 -23.35 47.59 7.19
CA ALA A 316 -23.95 48.44 6.17
C ALA A 316 -25.38 48.88 6.52
N GLU A 317 -26.17 48.02 7.16
CA GLU A 317 -27.52 48.35 7.64
C GLU A 317 -27.48 49.35 8.81
N HIS A 318 -26.52 49.21 9.73
CA HIS A 318 -26.31 50.17 10.82
C HIS A 318 -25.96 51.57 10.29
N GLN A 319 -25.05 51.67 9.31
CA GLN A 319 -24.70 52.94 8.68
C GLN A 319 -25.88 53.60 7.94
N ARG A 320 -26.77 52.82 7.31
CA ARG A 320 -28.01 53.36 6.72
C ARG A 320 -28.95 53.91 7.80
N HIS A 321 -29.04 53.24 8.94
CA HIS A 321 -29.85 53.71 10.06
C HIS A 321 -29.33 55.03 10.64
N GLU A 322 -28.01 55.15 10.86
CA GLU A 322 -27.39 56.39 11.32
C GLU A 322 -27.58 57.55 10.32
N GLN A 323 -27.32 57.32 9.03
CA GLN A 323 -27.56 58.33 7.99
C GLN A 323 -29.04 58.71 7.88
N GLY A 324 -29.95 57.75 8.03
CA GLY A 324 -31.39 57.96 8.05
C GLY A 324 -31.92 58.61 9.34
N GLN A 325 -31.14 58.66 10.43
CA GLN A 325 -31.44 59.49 11.60
C GLN A 325 -30.88 60.90 11.41
N ALA A 326 -29.60 61.04 11.06
CA ALA A 326 -28.97 62.34 10.80
C ALA A 326 -29.72 63.16 9.73
N GLY A 327 -30.29 62.51 8.70
CA GLY A 327 -31.14 63.19 7.71
C GLY A 327 -32.50 63.67 8.26
N ARG A 328 -33.10 62.93 9.21
CA ARG A 328 -34.34 63.36 9.88
C ARG A 328 -34.09 64.46 10.90
N ASP A 329 -32.98 64.40 11.62
CA ASP A 329 -32.58 65.43 12.57
C ASP A 329 -32.25 66.75 11.84
N ALA A 330 -31.57 66.67 10.68
CA ALA A 330 -31.33 67.84 9.81
C ALA A 330 -32.60 68.44 9.20
N GLU A 331 -33.64 67.64 8.93
CA GLU A 331 -34.93 68.14 8.42
C GLU A 331 -35.76 68.79 9.54
N LEU A 332 -35.67 68.28 10.78
CA LEU A 332 -36.23 68.91 11.99
C LEU A 332 -35.56 70.26 12.31
N ASP A 333 -34.23 70.35 12.18
CA ASP A 333 -33.50 71.61 12.38
C ASP A 333 -33.80 72.65 11.27
N ALA A 334 -34.13 72.21 10.06
CA ALA A 334 -34.53 73.10 8.96
C ALA A 334 -35.93 73.73 9.17
N GLU A 335 -36.81 73.07 9.94
CA GLU A 335 -38.15 73.59 10.26
C GLU A 335 -38.13 74.61 11.43
N HIS A 336 -36.98 74.84 12.07
CA HIS A 336 -36.84 75.72 13.24
C HIS A 336 -35.90 76.93 13.00
N SER A 337 -36.36 77.89 12.20
CA SER A 337 -35.78 79.25 12.13
C SER A 337 -36.84 80.35 12.32
N PRO A 338 -36.49 81.49 12.94
CA PRO A 338 -37.45 82.21 13.77
C PRO A 338 -38.26 83.32 13.10
N GLU A 339 -39.52 83.38 13.53
CA GLU A 339 -40.38 84.57 13.73
C GLU A 339 -40.68 85.54 12.58
N THR A 340 -41.98 85.76 12.36
CA THR A 340 -42.52 87.09 12.03
C THR A 340 -43.83 87.29 12.80
N GLU A 341 -43.95 88.44 13.45
CA GLU A 341 -45.02 88.81 14.38
C GLU A 341 -46.44 88.79 13.77
N ARG A 342 -47.49 88.56 14.62
CA ARG A 342 -48.64 89.50 14.80
C ARG A 342 -49.79 88.98 15.70
N SER A 343 -50.01 89.67 16.83
CA SER A 343 -51.24 89.90 17.62
C SER A 343 -52.29 88.80 17.93
N GLU A 344 -52.47 88.51 19.24
CA GLU A 344 -53.71 88.43 20.07
C GLU A 344 -55.14 88.28 19.45
N PRO A 345 -56.17 87.83 20.23
CA PRO A 345 -56.21 86.75 21.25
C PRO A 345 -57.55 85.92 21.30
N ARG A 346 -57.61 84.93 22.22
CA ARG A 346 -58.82 84.41 22.95
C ARG A 346 -59.92 83.57 22.24
N ARG A 347 -60.02 82.28 22.63
CA ARG A 347 -61.22 81.49 23.06
C ARG A 347 -60.77 80.03 23.33
N GLU A 348 -60.95 79.45 24.51
CA GLU A 348 -62.18 78.85 25.09
C GLU A 348 -62.75 77.64 24.32
N ASP A 349 -62.40 76.45 24.83
CA ASP A 349 -63.31 75.40 25.36
C ASP A 349 -63.70 74.15 24.52
N TYR A 350 -63.95 73.05 25.25
CA TYR A 350 -64.55 71.74 24.93
C TYR A 350 -63.80 70.62 24.16
N ASP A 351 -63.36 69.61 24.95
CA ASP A 351 -63.86 68.21 25.04
C ASP A 351 -64.16 67.29 23.82
N VAL A 352 -64.17 65.98 24.16
CA VAL A 352 -64.81 64.81 23.47
C VAL A 352 -64.00 64.14 22.33
N GLU A 353 -64.00 62.81 22.09
CA GLU A 353 -64.05 61.55 22.87
C GLU A 353 -63.93 60.37 21.84
N LEU A 354 -63.77 59.11 22.29
CA LEU A 354 -63.89 57.82 21.58
C LEU A 354 -62.81 57.51 20.50
N ALA A 355 -62.05 56.40 20.51
CA ALA A 355 -62.22 55.00 20.97
C ALA A 355 -63.00 54.07 20.02
N VAL A 356 -62.99 52.75 20.32
CA VAL A 356 -63.55 51.58 19.59
C VAL A 356 -62.52 50.92 18.62
N LEU A 357 -61.74 49.91 19.05
CA LEU A 357 -62.05 48.44 19.15
C LEU A 357 -62.03 47.73 17.77
N SER A 358 -61.51 46.50 17.62
CA SER A 358 -61.72 45.30 18.45
C SER A 358 -60.48 44.36 18.53
N ARG A 359 -60.05 43.94 19.73
CA ARG A 359 -60.26 42.62 20.43
C ARG A 359 -59.51 41.43 19.80
N ARG A 360 -58.55 40.74 20.47
CA ARG A 360 -58.54 39.98 21.78
C ARG A 360 -59.28 38.62 21.73
N PRO A 361 -59.00 37.65 22.64
CA PRO A 361 -57.73 37.10 23.19
C PRO A 361 -57.75 35.54 23.13
N THR A 362 -56.83 34.73 23.71
CA THR A 362 -56.67 34.29 25.14
C THR A 362 -55.35 33.48 25.28
N HIS A 363 -54.49 33.70 26.29
CA HIS A 363 -54.46 33.04 27.63
C HIS A 363 -54.45 31.48 27.60
N ASN A 364 -53.66 30.74 28.39
CA ASN A 364 -52.51 31.06 29.30
C ASN A 364 -51.87 29.77 29.87
N PHE A 365 -50.76 29.90 30.64
CA PHE A 365 -50.31 29.01 31.74
C PHE A 365 -49.86 27.54 31.39
N ASP A 366 -49.00 26.85 32.15
CA ASP A 366 -48.24 27.18 33.38
C ASP A 366 -46.96 26.31 33.55
N ALA A 367 -46.09 26.64 34.53
CA ALA A 367 -44.95 25.81 35.00
C ALA A 367 -45.19 25.26 36.43
N PRO A 368 -44.58 24.11 36.86
CA PRO A 368 -43.35 24.11 37.69
C PRO A 368 -42.44 22.86 37.44
N GLY A 369 -41.35 22.50 38.16
CA GLY A 369 -40.55 23.12 39.23
C GLY A 369 -39.88 22.08 40.18
N LEU A 370 -38.83 22.47 40.93
CA LEU A 370 -38.03 21.69 41.94
C LEU A 370 -37.19 20.48 41.43
N SER A 371 -36.19 19.92 42.15
CA SER A 371 -35.01 20.46 42.90
C SER A 371 -34.13 19.35 43.54
N ARG A 372 -32.80 19.56 43.64
CA ARG A 372 -31.77 18.87 44.51
C ARG A 372 -31.22 17.46 44.10
N GLY A 373 -29.91 17.25 44.37
CA GLY A 373 -29.10 16.00 44.15
C GLY A 373 -28.95 15.14 45.43
N PRO A 374 -27.78 14.49 45.76
CA PRO A 374 -26.43 14.57 45.18
C PRO A 374 -25.62 13.21 45.08
N GLU A 375 -24.29 13.31 44.82
CA GLU A 375 -23.16 12.39 45.15
C GLU A 375 -23.05 10.92 44.66
N GLY A 376 -21.83 10.55 44.18
CA GLY A 376 -21.12 9.33 44.60
C GLY A 376 -20.80 8.21 43.57
N GLY A 377 -19.51 7.85 43.45
CA GLY A 377 -19.04 6.44 43.38
C GLY A 377 -18.77 5.75 42.02
N ASP A 378 -17.48 5.70 41.66
CA ASP A 378 -16.68 4.49 41.32
C ASP A 378 -17.04 3.41 40.27
N GLU A 379 -15.95 2.91 39.66
CA GLU A 379 -15.66 1.58 39.10
C GLU A 379 -16.34 1.03 37.80
N GLY A 380 -15.47 0.72 36.82
CA GLY A 380 -15.18 -0.69 36.51
C GLY A 380 -16.10 -1.49 35.58
N TRP A 381 -16.15 -1.17 34.27
CA TRP A 381 -16.79 -2.04 33.27
C TRP A 381 -15.81 -2.96 32.52
N LEU A 382 -15.37 -4.03 33.20
CA LEU A 382 -14.84 -5.25 32.58
C LEU A 382 -15.90 -6.35 32.68
N GLY A 383 -16.65 -6.56 31.59
CA GLY A 383 -17.63 -7.65 31.51
C GLY A 383 -16.95 -9.04 31.48
N PRO A 384 -17.47 -10.06 32.20
CA PRO A 384 -16.80 -11.35 32.34
C PRO A 384 -16.84 -12.20 31.07
N LEU A 385 -15.73 -12.87 30.80
CA LEU A 385 -15.58 -13.91 29.75
C LEU A 385 -16.38 -15.17 30.11
N PRO A 386 -17.04 -15.85 29.15
CA PRO A 386 -17.73 -17.11 29.40
C PRO A 386 -16.73 -18.24 29.69
N THR A 387 -17.02 -19.00 30.75
CA THR A 387 -16.22 -20.13 31.23
C THR A 387 -16.30 -21.33 30.27
N LEU A 388 -15.14 -21.87 29.86
CA LEU A 388 -15.09 -23.17 29.19
C LEU A 388 -15.47 -24.28 30.17
N LYS A 389 -16.40 -25.15 29.76
CA LYS A 389 -16.55 -26.48 30.37
C LYS A 389 -15.47 -27.41 29.82
N PRO A 390 -14.80 -28.22 30.66
CA PRO A 390 -13.95 -29.31 30.17
C PRO A 390 -14.82 -30.42 29.56
N LEU A 391 -14.43 -30.94 28.38
CA LEU A 391 -14.98 -32.18 27.85
C LEU A 391 -14.29 -33.40 28.51
N PRO A 392 -14.99 -34.54 28.64
CA PRO A 392 -14.45 -35.73 29.27
C PRO A 392 -13.42 -36.46 28.42
N ASP A 393 -12.51 -37.12 29.13
CA ASP A 393 -11.42 -37.94 28.62
C ASP A 393 -11.95 -39.23 27.95
N VAL A 394 -11.55 -39.50 26.70
CA VAL A 394 -11.85 -40.74 25.97
C VAL A 394 -10.56 -41.21 25.28
N GLY A 395 -9.90 -42.19 25.89
CA GLY A 395 -8.67 -42.77 25.37
C GLY A 395 -8.90 -43.99 24.46
N ARG A 396 -7.85 -44.30 23.67
CA ARG A 396 -7.68 -45.49 22.80
C ARG A 396 -8.60 -45.45 21.55
N GLU A 397 -8.15 -45.75 20.32
CA GLU A 397 -7.24 -46.81 19.87
C GLU A 397 -6.48 -46.42 18.57
N CYS A 398 -5.28 -46.97 18.38
CA CYS A 398 -4.59 -46.98 17.08
C CYS A 398 -4.78 -48.34 16.40
N PRO A 399 -5.04 -48.39 15.08
CA PRO A 399 -4.72 -49.55 14.26
C PRO A 399 -3.58 -49.25 13.28
N SER A 400 -2.60 -50.14 13.29
CA SER A 400 -1.50 -50.23 12.32
C SER A 400 -1.97 -50.59 10.91
N ARG A 401 -1.38 -49.97 9.88
CA ARG A 401 -1.05 -50.61 8.60
C ARG A 401 0.04 -49.85 7.85
#